data_AF-T0H4F7-F1
#
_entry.id   AF-T0H4F7-F1
#
_cell.length_a   1.000
_cell.length_b   1.000
_cell.length_c   1.000
_cell.angle_alpha   90.00
_cell.angle_beta   90.00
_cell.angle_gamma   90.00
#
_symmetry.space_group_name_H-M   'P 1'
#
loop_
_entity.id
_entity.type
_entity.pdbx_description
1 polymer ?
#
loop_
_entity_poly.entity_id
_entity_poly.type
_entity_poly.pdbx_seq_one_letter_code
_entity_poly.pdbx_strand_id
1 'polypeptide(L)'
;MAAIAAWIDASSGPRRTPMAGETLIGPWAVIVASDFSEPPTPEFDVDALPLWVPAEQAEGVALPPIVTAAPASQTRMAYRLGHLIWRVQDGTLPPCAIVGLDSPAEPILAAVERAGAGAVDLGAFPLLAAPLWALSPAHRADIAPRLPMLR
;
A
#
# COMPACT_ATOMS: atom_id res chain seq x y z
N MET A 1 0.11 -7.39 -11.03
CA MET A 1 0.69 -6.18 -10.40
C MET A 1 0.51 -4.90 -11.23
N ALA A 2 0.81 -4.90 -12.53
CA ALA A 2 0.76 -3.69 -13.39
C ALA A 2 -0.54 -2.86 -13.30
N ALA A 3 -1.71 -3.51 -13.25
CA ALA A 3 -2.99 -2.79 -13.14
C ALA A 3 -3.17 -2.04 -11.80
N ILE A 4 -2.63 -2.57 -10.70
CA ILE A 4 -2.64 -1.90 -9.39
C ILE A 4 -1.69 -0.70 -9.42
N ALA A 5 -0.50 -0.87 -10.01
CA ALA A 5 0.46 0.22 -10.18
C ALA A 5 -0.12 1.37 -11.03
N ALA A 6 -0.76 1.05 -12.15
CA ALA A 6 -1.43 2.03 -13.00
C ALA A 6 -2.58 2.76 -12.27
N TRP A 7 -3.35 2.06 -11.44
CA TRP A 7 -4.41 2.68 -10.65
C TRP A 7 -3.86 3.64 -9.58
N ILE A 8 -2.78 3.25 -8.90
CA ILE A 8 -2.11 4.09 -7.90
C ILE A 8 -1.55 5.35 -8.57
N ASP A 9 -0.89 5.20 -9.72
CA ASP A 9 -0.33 6.32 -10.48
C ASP A 9 -1.44 7.29 -10.94
N ALA A 10 -2.52 6.77 -11.52
CA ALA A 10 -3.67 7.57 -11.91
C ALA A 10 -4.34 8.29 -10.72
N SER A 11 -4.27 7.72 -9.52
CA SER A 11 -4.80 8.30 -8.28
C SER A 11 -3.86 9.33 -7.63
N SER A 12 -2.62 9.45 -8.13
CA SER A 12 -1.56 10.31 -7.58
C SER A 12 -1.50 11.71 -8.20
N GLY A 13 -2.38 12.02 -9.15
CA GLY A 13 -2.38 13.32 -9.83
C GLY A 13 -2.83 14.52 -8.97
N PRO A 14 -2.44 15.75 -9.35
CA PRO A 14 -2.86 16.97 -8.66
C PRO A 14 -4.39 17.11 -8.67
N ARG A 15 -4.94 17.62 -7.56
CA ARG A 15 -6.38 17.87 -7.46
C ARG A 15 -6.70 19.30 -7.90
N ARG A 16 -7.64 19.42 -8.83
CA ARG A 16 -8.22 20.71 -9.19
C ARG A 16 -9.05 21.25 -8.03
N THR A 17 -8.85 22.53 -7.72
CA THR A 17 -9.63 23.25 -6.73
C THR A 17 -10.78 24.02 -7.42
N PRO A 18 -11.89 24.31 -6.72
CA PRO A 18 -13.04 25.00 -7.30
C PRO A 18 -12.73 26.37 -7.93
N MET A 19 -11.64 27.02 -7.51
CA MET A 19 -11.21 28.32 -8.00
C MET A 19 -10.13 28.23 -9.10
N ALA A 20 -10.11 27.14 -9.87
CA ALA A 20 -9.17 26.90 -10.97
C ALA A 20 -7.68 26.82 -10.57
N GLY A 21 -7.36 26.66 -9.28
CA GLY A 21 -6.01 26.35 -8.80
C GLY A 21 -5.77 24.84 -8.69
N GLU A 22 -4.53 24.43 -8.49
CA GLU A 22 -4.16 23.04 -8.22
C GLU A 22 -3.62 22.91 -6.80
N THR A 23 -4.03 21.86 -6.09
CA THR A 23 -3.38 21.46 -4.84
C THR A 23 -2.40 20.35 -5.15
N LEU A 24 -1.12 20.58 -4.81
CA LEU A 24 -0.10 19.53 -4.86
C LEU A 24 -0.55 18.36 -3.98
N ILE A 25 -0.56 17.15 -4.53
CA ILE A 25 -0.75 15.92 -3.78
C ILE A 25 0.41 15.01 -4.17
N GLY A 26 1.00 14.35 -3.18
CA GLY A 26 2.04 13.36 -3.40
C GLY A 26 1.43 12.03 -3.85
N PRO A 27 2.24 10.98 -4.02
CA PRO A 27 1.75 9.67 -4.44
C PRO A 27 0.61 9.17 -3.56
N TRP A 28 -0.43 8.63 -4.19
CA TRP A 28 -1.56 8.02 -3.48
C TRP A 28 -1.07 6.88 -2.59
N ALA A 29 -0.19 6.05 -3.12
CA ALA A 29 0.62 5.08 -2.39
C ALA A 29 1.95 4.93 -3.12
N VAL A 30 2.95 4.38 -2.44
CA VAL A 30 4.28 4.13 -3.01
C VAL A 30 4.48 2.63 -3.02
N ILE A 31 4.56 2.04 -4.21
CA ILE A 31 4.87 0.62 -4.35
C ILE A 31 6.37 0.44 -4.12
N VAL A 32 6.72 -0.42 -3.18
CA VAL A 32 8.12 -0.74 -2.85
C VAL A 32 8.34 -2.22 -3.16
N ALA A 33 9.07 -2.50 -4.22
CA ALA A 33 9.53 -3.86 -4.51
C ALA A 33 10.57 -4.26 -3.45
N SER A 34 10.38 -5.39 -2.79
CA SER A 34 11.24 -5.79 -1.67
C SER A 34 11.45 -7.29 -1.58
N ASP A 35 12.60 -7.66 -1.00
CA ASP A 35 12.82 -9.00 -0.49
C ASP A 35 12.04 -9.17 0.82
N PHE A 36 11.12 -10.13 0.83
CA PHE A 36 10.24 -10.35 1.98
C PHE A 36 10.94 -11.08 3.14
N SER A 37 12.14 -11.62 2.92
CA SER A 37 12.97 -12.17 3.99
C SER A 37 13.56 -11.08 4.89
N GLU A 38 13.49 -9.82 4.48
CA GLU A 38 13.98 -8.67 5.22
C GLU A 38 12.84 -7.84 5.86
N PRO A 39 13.15 -7.02 6.88
CA PRO A 39 12.22 -6.02 7.40
C PRO A 39 11.86 -4.95 6.34
N PRO A 40 10.70 -4.29 6.48
CA PRO A 40 10.27 -3.25 5.54
C PRO A 40 11.23 -2.06 5.52
N THR A 41 11.83 -1.81 4.35
CA THR A 41 12.66 -0.63 4.06
C THR A 41 12.20 0.01 2.75
N PRO A 42 12.49 1.30 2.48
CA PRO A 42 13.07 2.31 3.37
C PRO A 42 12.05 2.87 4.39
N GLU A 43 12.50 3.82 5.22
CA GLU A 43 11.61 4.62 6.08
C GLU A 43 10.86 5.70 5.28
N PHE A 44 9.65 6.04 5.74
CA PHE A 44 8.72 6.93 5.06
C PHE A 44 8.19 8.00 6.01
N ASP A 45 7.81 9.16 5.46
CA ASP A 45 7.05 10.17 6.20
C ASP A 45 5.75 9.58 6.76
N VAL A 46 5.28 10.12 7.89
CA VAL A 46 4.08 9.65 8.60
C VAL A 46 2.81 9.64 7.74
N ASP A 47 2.75 10.52 6.75
CA ASP A 47 1.65 10.64 5.79
C ASP A 47 2.01 10.08 4.42
N ALA A 48 3.12 9.37 4.24
CA ALA A 48 3.32 8.53 3.06
C ALA A 48 2.64 7.16 3.28
N LEU A 49 2.19 6.51 2.20
CA LEU A 49 1.60 5.17 2.26
C LEU A 49 2.49 4.21 1.45
N PRO A 50 3.52 3.62 2.05
CA PRO A 50 4.28 2.56 1.41
C PRO A 50 3.46 1.27 1.37
N LEU A 51 3.53 0.57 0.24
CA LEU A 51 2.98 -0.75 0.02
C LEU A 51 4.10 -1.64 -0.47
N TRP A 52 4.58 -2.55 0.38
CA TRP A 52 5.63 -3.49 0.00
C TRP A 52 5.05 -4.64 -0.81
N VAL A 53 5.70 -4.97 -1.91
CA VAL A 53 5.34 -6.07 -2.80
C VAL A 53 6.55 -6.97 -3.02
N PRO A 54 6.38 -8.29 -3.18
CA PRO A 54 7.48 -9.20 -3.51
C PRO A 54 8.19 -8.72 -4.78
N ALA A 55 9.52 -8.71 -4.78
CA ALA A 55 10.32 -8.21 -5.90
C ALA A 55 9.98 -8.91 -7.23
N GLU A 56 9.66 -10.21 -7.17
CA GLU A 56 9.27 -11.04 -8.32
C GLU A 56 7.96 -10.55 -8.95
N GLN A 57 7.03 -9.99 -8.16
CA GLN A 57 5.77 -9.44 -8.67
C GLN A 57 5.95 -8.06 -9.34
N ALA A 58 7.03 -7.37 -9.02
CA ALA A 58 7.39 -6.07 -9.58
C ALA A 58 8.27 -6.18 -10.83
N GLU A 59 8.84 -7.36 -11.12
CA GLU A 59 9.70 -7.57 -12.27
C GLU A 59 8.95 -7.28 -13.59
N GLY A 60 9.57 -6.46 -14.44
CA GLY A 60 8.97 -6.05 -15.73
C GLY A 60 7.78 -5.09 -15.60
N VAL A 61 7.41 -4.64 -14.40
CA VAL A 61 6.35 -3.67 -14.18
C VAL A 61 6.94 -2.26 -14.15
N ALA A 62 6.37 -1.34 -14.93
CA ALA A 62 6.71 0.07 -14.85
C ALA A 62 6.15 0.65 -13.54
N LEU A 63 7.00 0.73 -12.51
CA LEU A 63 6.67 1.34 -11.22
C LEU A 63 7.11 2.80 -11.19
N PRO A 64 6.28 3.72 -10.65
CA PRO A 64 6.71 5.09 -10.35
C PRO A 64 7.91 5.10 -9.39
N PRO A 65 8.69 6.20 -9.34
CA PRO A 65 9.80 6.32 -8.40
C PRO A 65 9.33 6.24 -6.95
N ILE A 66 10.18 5.67 -6.09
CA ILE A 66 9.96 5.65 -4.65
C ILE A 66 10.12 7.07 -4.10
N VAL A 67 9.02 7.67 -3.65
CA VAL A 67 9.00 8.98 -2.99
C VAL A 67 8.69 8.78 -1.52
N THR A 68 9.67 8.98 -0.65
CA THR A 68 9.51 8.76 0.80
C THR A 68 8.79 9.91 1.51
N ALA A 69 8.79 11.10 0.90
CA ALA A 69 8.22 12.31 1.47
C ALA A 69 6.72 12.49 1.12
N ALA A 70 5.96 13.09 2.04
CA ALA A 70 4.57 13.45 1.82
C ALA A 70 4.35 14.97 1.96
N PRO A 71 3.66 15.64 1.02
CA PRO A 71 3.35 17.06 1.18
C PRO A 71 2.31 17.27 2.30
N ALA A 72 2.27 18.46 2.89
CA ALA A 72 1.33 18.78 3.98
C ALA A 72 -0.16 18.67 3.58
N SER A 73 -0.45 18.76 2.29
CA SER A 73 -1.78 18.56 1.69
C SER A 73 -2.14 17.09 1.47
N GLN A 74 -1.26 16.14 1.80
CA GLN A 74 -1.50 14.72 1.60
C GLN A 74 -2.66 14.23 2.46
N THR A 75 -3.51 13.39 1.87
CA THR A 75 -4.56 12.72 2.63
C THR A 75 -3.92 11.72 3.60
N ARG A 76 -4.38 11.66 4.85
CA ARG A 76 -3.82 10.74 5.85
C ARG A 76 -3.73 9.31 5.33
N MET A 77 -2.63 8.63 5.69
CA MET A 77 -2.34 7.25 5.28
C MET A 77 -3.53 6.30 5.51
N ALA A 78 -4.16 6.36 6.69
CA ALA A 78 -5.28 5.50 7.06
C ALA A 78 -6.46 5.58 6.06
N TYR A 79 -6.87 6.79 5.67
CA TYR A 79 -7.99 6.97 4.76
C TYR A 79 -7.67 6.43 3.36
N ARG A 80 -6.43 6.59 2.90
CA ARG A 80 -6.00 6.05 1.60
C ARG A 80 -5.92 4.53 1.60
N LEU A 81 -5.40 3.93 2.68
CA LEU A 81 -5.39 2.47 2.86
C LEU A 81 -6.81 1.90 2.95
N GLY A 82 -7.68 2.53 3.75
CA GLY A 82 -9.09 2.14 3.86
C GLY A 82 -9.83 2.24 2.53
N HIS A 83 -9.57 3.28 1.74
CA HIS A 83 -10.13 3.43 0.40
C HIS A 83 -9.61 2.34 -0.56
N LEU A 84 -8.31 2.01 -0.52
CA LEU A 84 -7.76 0.91 -1.33
C LEU A 84 -8.44 -0.42 -0.99
N ILE A 85 -8.56 -0.75 0.30
CA ILE A 85 -9.27 -1.96 0.77
C ILE A 85 -10.70 -1.99 0.24
N TRP A 86 -11.43 -0.87 0.36
CA TRP A 86 -12.80 -0.76 -0.16
C TRP A 86 -12.87 -0.98 -1.67
N ARG A 87 -11.96 -0.40 -2.47
CA ARG A 87 -11.94 -0.57 -3.93
C ARG A 87 -11.70 -2.02 -4.36
N VAL A 88 -10.86 -2.76 -3.64
CA VAL A 88 -10.67 -4.20 -3.90
C VAL A 88 -11.95 -4.97 -3.55
N GLN A 89 -12.55 -4.70 -2.39
CA GLN A 89 -13.79 -5.35 -1.96
C GLN A 89 -14.98 -5.09 -2.90
N ASP A 90 -15.05 -3.89 -3.45
CA ASP A 90 -16.07 -3.46 -4.41
C ASP A 90 -15.81 -3.98 -5.84
N GLY A 91 -14.66 -4.63 -6.08
CA GLY A 91 -14.27 -5.15 -7.39
C GLY A 91 -13.89 -4.06 -8.40
N THR A 92 -13.66 -2.83 -7.94
CA THR A 92 -13.29 -1.68 -8.78
C THR A 92 -11.78 -1.41 -8.79
N LEU A 93 -11.01 -2.26 -8.10
CA LEU A 93 -9.58 -2.51 -8.25
C LEU A 93 -9.39 -4.02 -8.50
N PRO A 94 -8.39 -4.46 -9.28
CA PRO A 94 -8.11 -5.88 -9.44
C PRO A 94 -7.94 -6.59 -8.10
N PRO A 95 -8.41 -7.85 -7.98
CA PRO A 95 -8.20 -8.67 -6.80
C PRO A 95 -6.72 -8.75 -6.39
N CYS A 96 -6.47 -8.59 -5.10
CA CYS A 96 -5.13 -8.71 -4.51
C CYS A 96 -5.19 -9.06 -3.03
N ALA A 97 -4.14 -9.70 -2.53
CA ALA A 97 -3.95 -9.94 -1.12
C ALA A 97 -3.44 -8.66 -0.45
N ILE A 98 -3.97 -8.33 0.73
CA ILE A 98 -3.46 -7.25 1.55
C ILE A 98 -3.20 -7.78 2.96
N VAL A 99 -1.95 -7.65 3.40
CA VAL A 99 -1.47 -8.06 4.72
C VAL A 99 -1.03 -6.84 5.51
N GLY A 100 -1.37 -6.81 6.80
CA GLY A 100 -0.93 -5.76 7.71
C GLY A 100 0.40 -6.10 8.37
N LEU A 101 1.32 -5.14 8.40
CA LEU A 101 2.58 -5.21 9.14
C LEU A 101 2.42 -4.52 10.49
N ASP A 102 2.57 -5.29 11.57
CA ASP A 102 2.38 -4.80 12.94
C ASP A 102 3.66 -4.23 13.55
N SER A 103 4.82 -4.51 12.95
CA SER A 103 6.13 -4.05 13.39
C SER A 103 7.02 -3.69 12.20
N PRO A 104 7.82 -2.61 12.27
CA PRO A 104 8.82 -2.28 11.27
C PRO A 104 10.09 -3.16 11.35
N ALA A 105 10.26 -3.92 12.44
CA ALA A 105 11.42 -4.78 12.65
C ALA A 105 11.18 -6.26 12.29
N GLU A 106 9.93 -6.62 11.99
CA GLU A 106 9.55 -7.98 11.59
C GLU A 106 9.82 -8.16 10.09
N PRO A 107 10.46 -9.26 9.66
CA PRO A 107 10.52 -9.64 8.24
C PRO A 107 9.11 -9.71 7.63
N ILE A 108 8.94 -9.17 6.43
CA ILE A 108 7.61 -9.10 5.80
C ILE A 108 7.01 -10.50 5.62
N LEU A 109 7.82 -11.49 5.27
CA LEU A 109 7.40 -12.88 5.10
C LEU A 109 6.80 -13.45 6.39
N ALA A 110 7.37 -13.15 7.56
CA ALA A 110 6.83 -13.63 8.84
C ALA A 110 5.41 -13.08 9.10
N ALA A 111 5.16 -11.81 8.76
CA ALA A 111 3.82 -11.22 8.84
C ALA A 111 2.85 -11.86 7.84
N VAL A 112 3.30 -12.16 6.62
CA VAL A 112 2.53 -12.86 5.58
C VAL A 112 2.15 -14.27 6.01
N GLU A 113 3.09 -15.03 6.57
CA GLU A 113 2.84 -16.38 7.09
C GLU A 113 1.86 -16.35 8.27
N ARG A 114 2.06 -15.43 9.23
CA ARG A 114 1.15 -15.20 10.37
C ARG A 114 -0.26 -14.82 9.93
N ALA A 115 -0.38 -14.07 8.83
CA ALA A 115 -1.65 -13.71 8.21
C ALA A 115 -2.30 -14.87 7.42
N GLY A 116 -1.65 -16.03 7.31
CA GLY A 116 -2.14 -17.16 6.52
C GLY A 116 -2.05 -16.94 5.01
N ALA A 117 -1.28 -15.95 4.57
CA ALA A 117 -1.08 -15.60 3.16
C ALA A 117 0.10 -16.33 2.51
N GLY A 118 0.80 -17.21 3.24
CA GLY A 118 1.98 -17.93 2.73
C GLY A 118 1.70 -18.91 1.58
N ALA A 119 0.44 -19.28 1.34
CA ALA A 119 0.03 -20.13 0.22
C ALA A 119 -0.51 -19.35 -0.99
N VAL A 120 -0.47 -18.01 -0.96
CA VAL A 120 -0.90 -17.18 -2.09
C VAL A 120 0.05 -17.40 -3.26
N ASP A 121 -0.50 -17.75 -4.42
CA ASP A 121 0.27 -17.83 -5.67
C ASP A 121 0.66 -16.42 -6.13
N LEU A 122 1.90 -16.03 -5.84
CA LEU A 122 2.44 -14.73 -6.21
C LEU A 122 2.57 -14.54 -7.73
N GLY A 123 2.55 -15.61 -8.54
CA GLY A 123 2.51 -15.49 -9.99
C GLY A 123 1.14 -15.04 -10.52
N ALA A 124 0.06 -15.44 -9.84
CA ALA A 124 -1.31 -15.18 -10.26
C ALA A 124 -1.98 -14.03 -9.49
N PHE A 125 -1.58 -13.79 -8.24
CA PHE A 125 -2.31 -12.92 -7.31
C PHE A 125 -1.38 -11.91 -6.61
N PRO A 126 -1.52 -10.59 -6.90
CA PRO A 126 -0.70 -9.56 -6.27
C PRO A 126 -0.83 -9.59 -4.75
N LEU A 127 0.27 -9.40 -4.03
CA LEU A 127 0.27 -9.28 -2.57
C LEU A 127 0.86 -7.93 -2.17
N LEU A 128 0.10 -7.20 -1.34
CA LEU A 128 0.46 -5.89 -0.81
C LEU A 128 0.62 -5.98 0.71
N ALA A 129 1.78 -5.60 1.23
CA ALA A 129 2.01 -5.48 2.67
C ALA A 129 1.94 -4.00 3.08
N ALA A 130 1.11 -3.67 4.07
CA ALA A 130 0.82 -2.30 4.49
C ALA A 130 1.23 -2.04 5.96
N PRO A 131 1.77 -0.85 6.32
CA PRO A 131 2.32 -0.59 7.65
C PRO A 131 1.23 -0.22 8.67
N LEU A 132 0.63 -1.22 9.32
CA LEU A 132 -0.32 -0.95 10.41
C LEU A 132 0.37 -0.33 11.64
N TRP A 133 1.65 -0.65 11.84
CA TRP A 133 2.49 -0.05 12.88
C TRP A 133 2.55 1.49 12.79
N ALA A 134 2.49 2.03 11.57
CA ALA A 134 2.59 3.47 11.31
C ALA A 134 1.24 4.20 11.45
N LEU A 135 0.13 3.47 11.60
CA LEU A 135 -1.19 4.06 11.87
C LEU A 135 -1.32 4.46 13.35
N SER A 136 -2.05 5.55 13.58
CA SER A 136 -2.50 5.89 14.93
C SER A 136 -3.36 4.76 15.53
N PRO A 137 -3.42 4.62 16.86
CA PRO A 137 -4.19 3.54 17.50
C PRO A 137 -5.66 3.48 17.06
N ALA A 138 -6.31 4.63 16.91
CA ALA A 138 -7.71 4.70 16.48
C ALA A 138 -7.89 4.23 15.03
N HIS A 139 -7.01 4.62 14.11
CA HIS A 139 -7.07 4.16 12.73
C HIS A 139 -6.68 2.68 12.59
N ARG A 140 -5.72 2.22 13.40
CA ARG A 140 -5.36 0.79 13.44
C ARG A 140 -6.55 -0.05 13.89
N ALA A 141 -7.30 0.40 14.90
CA ALA A 141 -8.48 -0.31 15.37
C ALA A 141 -9.60 -0.41 14.30
N ASP A 142 -9.71 0.57 13.40
CA ASP A 142 -10.66 0.53 12.28
C ASP A 142 -10.19 -0.33 11.09
N ILE A 143 -8.89 -0.29 10.78
CA ILE A 143 -8.34 -0.98 9.59
C ILE A 143 -7.98 -2.44 9.88
N ALA A 144 -7.36 -2.73 11.02
CA ALA A 144 -6.86 -4.07 11.34
C ALA A 144 -7.92 -5.19 11.20
N PRO A 145 -9.19 -5.00 11.63
CA PRO A 145 -10.22 -6.04 11.47
C PRO A 145 -10.58 -6.37 10.02
N ARG A 146 -10.17 -5.52 9.05
CA ARG A 146 -10.41 -5.72 7.62
C ARG A 146 -9.28 -6.47 6.93
N LEU A 147 -8.22 -6.80 7.67
CA LEU A 147 -7.03 -7.50 7.20
C LEU A 147 -6.81 -8.79 8.01
N PRO A 148 -6.16 -9.82 7.43
CA PRO A 148 -5.71 -9.87 6.05
C PRO A 148 -6.90 -10.04 5.08
N MET A 149 -6.76 -9.46 3.90
CA MET A 149 -7.69 -9.68 2.79
C MET A 149 -6.98 -10.59 1.79
N LEU A 150 -7.55 -11.76 1.52
CA LEU A 150 -6.90 -12.81 0.71
C LEU A 150 -7.70 -13.19 -0.55
N ARG A 151 -8.66 -12.35 -0.95
CA ARG A 151 -9.63 -12.65 -2.02
C ARG A 151 -9.84 -11.44 -2.93
#